data_AF-A0A510KYH5-F1
#
_entry.id   AF-A0A510KYH5-F1
#
_cell.length_a   1.000
_cell.length_b   1.000
_cell.length_c   1.000
_cell.angle_alpha   90.00
_cell.angle_beta   90.00
_cell.angle_gamma   90.00
#
_symmetry.space_group_name_H-M   'P 1'
#
loop_
_entity.id
_entity.type
_entity.pdbx_description
1 polymer ?
#
loop_
_entity_poly.entity_id
_entity_poly.type
_entity_poly.pdbx_seq_one_letter_code
_entity_poly.pdbx_strand_id
1 'polypeptide(L)'
;MGFWSAIGGVLKAIGSVIFTPARVITWVAEKIFSLGDTPSYNSSTATVDETKKVNELLEKCIKGYSREAEEYDKLAQNIIKDNFRTIEGKLSEINNASDTPIIDNFVFESFKNNAKNINKGLDKIYSKQISNTFSLNNNKLLDILKLDKGNKKNDKLRDLAVNTVTKANNTLLCELSDFTKEQQNFISEKLSEYMTNRKNTLITSKNETEKILASLKKDDNERMQLKNYYKNLLDEINLLGKILNLGGK
;
A
#
# COMPACT_ATOMS: atom_id res chain seq x y z
N MET A 1 23.57 0.00 5.83
CA MET A 1 22.28 0.19 5.13
C MET A 1 21.18 0.14 6.17
N GLY A 2 20.39 1.21 6.32
CA GLY A 2 19.36 1.31 7.35
C GLY A 2 18.17 0.36 7.12
N PHE A 3 17.47 -0.01 8.19
CA PHE A 3 16.28 -0.88 8.17
C PHE A 3 15.28 -0.48 7.07
N TRP A 4 14.96 0.81 6.99
CA TRP A 4 14.05 1.38 5.98
C TRP A 4 14.62 1.40 4.57
N SER A 5 15.95 1.52 4.40
CA SER A 5 16.58 1.50 3.07
C SER A 5 16.48 0.13 2.40
N ALA A 6 16.58 -0.95 3.18
CA ALA A 6 16.42 -2.31 2.69
C ALA A 6 14.96 -2.60 2.30
N ILE A 7 14.00 -2.00 3.01
CA ILE A 7 12.57 -2.12 2.71
C ILE A 7 12.19 -1.29 1.46
N GLY A 8 12.69 -0.05 1.37
CA GLY A 8 12.44 0.84 0.22
C GLY A 8 13.04 0.34 -1.10
N GLY A 9 14.14 -0.42 -1.06
CA GLY A 9 14.74 -1.04 -2.26
C GLY A 9 13.87 -2.11 -2.90
N VAL A 10 13.21 -2.94 -2.10
CA VAL A 10 12.31 -4.01 -2.57
C VAL A 10 11.08 -3.42 -3.26
N LEU A 11 10.52 -2.34 -2.72
CA LEU A 11 9.36 -1.65 -3.32
C LEU A 11 9.66 -1.02 -4.68
N LYS A 12 10.83 -0.39 -4.85
CA LYS A 12 11.24 0.18 -6.15
C LYS A 12 11.41 -0.89 -7.22
N ALA A 13 11.98 -2.05 -6.86
CA ALA A 13 12.14 -3.16 -7.78
C ALA A 13 10.79 -3.72 -8.23
N ILE A 14 9.85 -3.92 -7.30
CA ILE A 14 8.54 -4.47 -7.62
C ILE A 14 7.72 -3.49 -8.48
N GLY A 15 7.71 -2.19 -8.14
CA GLY A 15 7.03 -1.15 -8.93
C GLY A 15 7.52 -1.05 -10.39
N SER A 16 8.79 -1.39 -10.66
CA SER A 16 9.37 -1.32 -12.01
C SER A 16 8.99 -2.48 -12.94
N VAL A 17 8.63 -3.65 -12.40
CA VAL A 17 8.34 -4.88 -13.18
C VAL A 17 6.90 -4.92 -13.69
N ILE A 18 5.99 -4.22 -13.03
CA ILE A 18 4.54 -4.34 -13.27
C ILE A 18 4.08 -3.41 -14.40
N PHE A 19 4.73 -2.27 -14.58
CA PHE A 19 4.14 -1.12 -15.28
C PHE A 19 4.94 -0.67 -16.51
N THR A 20 5.30 -1.60 -17.39
CA THR A 20 5.85 -1.21 -18.70
C THR A 20 4.75 -0.61 -19.57
N PRO A 21 4.95 0.58 -20.18
CA PRO A 21 3.99 1.20 -21.11
C PRO A 21 3.51 0.26 -22.23
N ALA A 22 4.35 -0.69 -22.65
CA ALA A 22 4.05 -1.66 -23.70
C ALA A 22 2.88 -2.61 -23.35
N ARG A 23 2.76 -3.07 -22.10
CA ARG A 23 1.65 -3.93 -21.66
C ARG A 23 0.32 -3.17 -21.63
N VAL A 24 0.35 -1.93 -21.17
CA VAL A 24 -0.80 -1.01 -21.15
C VAL A 24 -1.31 -0.73 -22.57
N ILE A 25 -0.41 -0.48 -23.52
CA ILE A 25 -0.77 -0.18 -24.91
C ILE A 25 -1.40 -1.39 -25.61
N THR A 26 -0.92 -2.60 -25.33
CA THR A 26 -1.44 -3.85 -25.93
C THR A 26 -2.86 -4.15 -25.45
N TRP A 27 -3.08 -4.07 -24.13
CA TRP A 27 -4.40 -4.24 -23.52
C TRP A 27 -5.44 -3.25 -24.05
N VAL A 28 -5.06 -1.98 -24.19
CA VAL A 28 -5.95 -0.93 -24.71
C VAL A 28 -6.29 -1.15 -26.18
N ALA A 29 -5.33 -1.63 -27.00
CA ALA A 29 -5.54 -1.85 -28.42
C ALA A 29 -6.49 -3.02 -28.73
N GLU A 30 -6.49 -4.07 -27.91
CA GLU A 30 -7.31 -5.28 -28.13
C GLU A 30 -8.79 -5.13 -27.72
N LYS A 31 -9.14 -4.07 -26.98
CA LYS A 31 -10.44 -3.91 -26.31
C LYS A 31 -11.25 -2.68 -26.73
N ILE A 32 -10.99 -2.09 -27.90
CA ILE A 32 -11.88 -1.04 -28.43
C ILE A 32 -13.12 -1.72 -29.05
N PHE A 33 -14.13 -1.98 -28.22
CA PHE A 33 -15.34 -2.76 -28.55
C PHE A 33 -16.27 -2.05 -29.55
N SER A 34 -15.87 -1.96 -30.81
CA SER A 34 -16.69 -1.49 -31.95
C SER A 34 -17.34 -0.11 -31.79
N LEU A 35 -17.02 0.64 -30.73
CA LEU A 35 -17.58 1.97 -30.47
C LEU A 35 -17.25 2.95 -31.59
N GLY A 36 -16.08 2.83 -32.24
CA GLY A 36 -15.76 3.66 -33.38
C GLY A 36 -16.41 3.23 -34.71
N ASP A 37 -17.05 2.06 -34.73
CA ASP A 37 -17.87 1.60 -35.86
C ASP A 37 -19.33 2.06 -35.75
N THR A 38 -19.72 2.55 -34.57
CA THR A 38 -21.07 3.10 -34.35
C THR A 38 -21.27 4.41 -35.11
N PRO A 39 -22.49 4.68 -35.61
CA PRO A 39 -22.87 5.99 -36.14
C PRO A 39 -22.59 7.13 -35.15
N SER A 40 -22.64 8.36 -35.65
CA SER A 40 -22.58 9.55 -34.79
C SER A 40 -23.69 9.49 -33.74
N TYR A 41 -23.34 9.75 -32.48
CA TYR A 41 -24.26 9.75 -31.36
C TYR A 41 -24.19 11.09 -30.63
N ASN A 42 -25.35 11.73 -30.48
CA ASN A 42 -25.51 12.96 -29.70
C ASN A 42 -26.59 12.72 -28.64
N SER A 43 -26.19 12.72 -27.35
CA SER A 43 -27.09 12.44 -26.23
C SER A 43 -28.27 13.39 -26.10
N SER A 44 -28.21 14.59 -26.69
CA SER A 44 -29.30 15.56 -26.66
C SER A 44 -30.39 15.31 -27.71
N THR A 45 -30.10 14.53 -28.75
CA THR A 45 -31.01 14.30 -29.89
C THR A 45 -31.20 12.82 -30.23
N ALA A 46 -30.44 11.92 -29.59
CA ALA A 46 -30.51 10.50 -29.83
C ALA A 46 -31.85 9.90 -29.38
N THR A 47 -32.30 8.90 -30.11
CA THR A 47 -33.43 8.06 -29.72
C THR A 47 -33.07 7.18 -28.52
N VAL A 48 -34.12 6.64 -27.88
CA VAL A 48 -33.97 5.68 -26.78
C VAL A 48 -33.20 4.43 -27.24
N ASP A 49 -33.50 3.93 -28.45
CA ASP A 49 -32.86 2.73 -29.00
C ASP A 49 -31.37 2.96 -29.32
N GLU A 50 -31.01 4.12 -29.86
CA GLU A 50 -29.61 4.49 -30.09
C GLU A 50 -28.84 4.60 -28.76
N THR A 51 -29.44 5.26 -27.77
CA THR A 51 -28.86 5.39 -26.43
C THR A 51 -28.64 4.02 -25.78
N LYS A 52 -29.61 3.10 -25.91
CA LYS A 52 -29.50 1.73 -25.41
C LYS A 52 -28.33 0.98 -26.05
N LYS A 53 -28.19 1.03 -27.37
CA LYS A 53 -27.09 0.38 -28.10
C LYS A 53 -25.72 0.91 -27.67
N VAL A 54 -25.59 2.23 -27.52
CA VAL A 54 -24.33 2.84 -27.05
C VAL A 54 -24.03 2.41 -25.63
N ASN A 55 -25.01 2.40 -24.72
CA ASN A 55 -24.83 1.92 -23.35
C ASN A 55 -24.39 0.45 -23.29
N GLU A 56 -24.97 -0.43 -24.10
CA GLU A 56 -24.56 -1.84 -24.15
C GLU A 56 -23.10 -2.01 -24.59
N LEU A 57 -22.62 -1.18 -25.52
CA LEU A 57 -21.21 -1.18 -25.95
C LEU A 57 -20.29 -0.59 -24.89
N LEU A 58 -20.70 0.47 -24.20
CA LEU A 58 -19.96 1.04 -23.08
C LEU A 58 -19.84 0.04 -21.92
N GLU A 59 -20.91 -0.68 -21.59
CA GLU A 59 -20.86 -1.75 -20.60
C GLU A 59 -19.88 -2.86 -20.99
N LYS A 60 -19.85 -3.25 -22.27
CA LYS A 60 -18.88 -4.23 -22.78
C LYS A 60 -17.45 -3.70 -22.64
N CYS A 61 -17.22 -2.42 -22.94
CA CYS A 61 -15.94 -1.75 -22.71
C CYS A 61 -15.53 -1.81 -21.24
N ILE A 62 -16.40 -1.36 -20.35
CA ILE A 62 -16.14 -1.34 -18.91
C ILE A 62 -15.82 -2.75 -18.43
N LYS A 63 -16.63 -3.75 -18.79
CA LYS A 63 -16.40 -5.16 -18.39
C LYS A 63 -15.08 -5.71 -18.93
N GLY A 64 -14.75 -5.40 -20.17
CA GLY A 64 -13.50 -5.82 -20.81
C GLY A 64 -12.27 -5.22 -20.15
N TYR A 65 -12.29 -3.91 -19.91
CA TYR A 65 -11.22 -3.21 -19.24
C TYR A 65 -11.13 -3.60 -17.74
N SER A 66 -12.26 -3.81 -17.07
CA SER A 66 -12.29 -4.12 -15.62
C SER A 66 -11.67 -5.47 -15.28
N ARG A 67 -11.79 -6.47 -16.16
CA ARG A 67 -11.21 -7.81 -15.92
C ARG A 67 -9.68 -7.77 -15.80
N GLU A 68 -9.04 -7.04 -16.71
CA GLU A 68 -7.58 -6.86 -16.73
C GLU A 68 -7.13 -5.88 -15.64
N ALA A 69 -7.90 -4.83 -15.40
CA ALA A 69 -7.69 -3.88 -14.32
C ALA A 69 -7.64 -4.54 -12.94
N GLU A 70 -8.46 -5.56 -12.71
CA GLU A 70 -8.49 -6.30 -11.45
C GLU A 70 -7.13 -6.95 -11.13
N GLU A 71 -6.37 -7.37 -12.14
CA GLU A 71 -5.03 -7.93 -11.94
C GLU A 71 -4.06 -6.88 -11.41
N TYR A 72 -4.09 -5.65 -11.95
CA TYR A 72 -3.24 -4.55 -11.50
C TYR A 72 -3.62 -4.08 -10.09
N ASP A 73 -4.91 -3.93 -9.80
CA ASP A 73 -5.41 -3.56 -8.46
C ASP A 73 -4.99 -4.64 -7.43
N LYS A 74 -5.16 -5.94 -7.74
CA LYS A 74 -4.72 -7.06 -6.87
C LYS A 74 -3.23 -7.08 -6.67
N LEU A 75 -2.47 -6.84 -7.73
CA LEU A 75 -1.03 -6.88 -7.66
C LEU A 75 -0.52 -5.79 -6.71
N ALA A 76 -1.03 -4.56 -6.81
CA ALA A 76 -0.70 -3.50 -5.87
C ALA A 76 -1.00 -3.85 -4.41
N GLN A 77 -2.15 -4.47 -4.14
CA GLN A 77 -2.48 -4.97 -2.81
C GLN A 77 -1.46 -6.01 -2.33
N ASN A 78 -0.98 -6.89 -3.22
CA ASN A 78 0.05 -7.87 -2.88
C ASN A 78 1.38 -7.21 -2.54
N ILE A 79 1.77 -6.12 -3.22
CA ILE A 79 2.99 -5.35 -2.89
C ILE A 79 2.95 -4.86 -1.44
N ILE A 80 1.83 -4.26 -1.02
CA ILE A 80 1.68 -3.78 0.36
C ILE A 80 1.71 -4.94 1.35
N LYS A 81 1.06 -6.07 1.03
CA LYS A 81 1.07 -7.26 1.89
C LYS A 81 2.46 -7.86 2.03
N ASP A 82 3.23 -7.92 0.95
CA ASP A 82 4.59 -8.49 0.97
C ASP A 82 5.57 -7.54 1.68
N ASN A 83 5.39 -6.22 1.51
CA ASN A 83 6.11 -5.23 2.30
C ASN A 83 5.85 -5.40 3.80
N PHE A 84 4.58 -5.58 4.16
CA PHE A 84 4.17 -5.85 5.53
C PHE A 84 4.81 -7.12 6.10
N ARG A 85 4.75 -8.23 5.37
CA ARG A 85 5.37 -9.51 5.76
C ARG A 85 6.87 -9.37 5.95
N THR A 86 7.53 -8.59 5.09
CA THR A 86 8.97 -8.33 5.20
C THR A 86 9.30 -7.61 6.49
N ILE A 87 8.50 -6.61 6.87
CA ILE A 87 8.66 -5.89 8.14
C ILE A 87 8.42 -6.83 9.33
N GLU A 88 7.30 -7.57 9.32
CA GLU A 88 6.94 -8.52 10.38
C GLU A 88 8.05 -9.58 10.58
N GLY A 89 8.60 -10.10 9.49
CA GLY A 89 9.74 -11.04 9.52
C GLY A 89 10.96 -10.44 10.21
N LYS A 90 11.39 -9.24 9.80
CA LYS A 90 12.56 -8.57 10.42
C LYS A 90 12.35 -8.23 11.90
N LEU A 91 11.13 -7.83 12.29
CA LEU A 91 10.82 -7.59 13.70
C LEU A 91 10.78 -8.90 14.50
N SER A 92 10.34 -9.99 13.89
CA SER A 92 10.35 -11.33 14.50
C SER A 92 11.78 -11.86 14.67
N GLU A 93 12.68 -11.60 13.73
CA GLU A 93 14.12 -11.90 13.87
C GLU A 93 14.72 -11.23 15.11
N ILE A 94 14.33 -9.98 15.40
CA ILE A 94 14.75 -9.28 16.62
C ILE A 94 14.23 -9.99 17.87
N ASN A 95 12.98 -10.42 17.87
CA ASN A 95 12.42 -11.19 18.99
C ASN A 95 13.12 -12.54 19.20
N ASN A 96 13.50 -13.22 18.11
CA ASN A 96 14.18 -14.52 18.17
C ASN A 96 15.66 -14.41 18.57
N ALA A 97 16.25 -13.20 18.50
CA ALA A 97 17.62 -12.95 18.92
C ALA A 97 17.78 -12.75 20.44
N SER A 98 16.68 -12.75 21.20
CA SER A 98 16.65 -12.70 22.66
C SER A 98 15.87 -13.89 23.22
N ASP A 99 16.27 -14.39 24.39
CA ASP A 99 15.54 -15.43 25.11
C ASP A 99 14.14 -14.96 25.54
N THR A 100 13.94 -13.64 25.63
CA THR A 100 12.65 -13.02 25.94
C THR A 100 12.23 -12.11 24.79
N PRO A 101 11.01 -12.24 24.25
CA PRO A 101 10.54 -11.36 23.19
C PRO A 101 10.66 -9.89 23.59
N ILE A 102 11.40 -9.12 22.79
CA ILE A 102 11.64 -7.70 23.05
C ILE A 102 10.41 -6.87 22.64
N ILE A 103 9.66 -7.31 21.63
CA ILE A 103 8.47 -6.67 21.07
C ILE A 103 7.23 -7.51 21.35
N ASP A 104 6.24 -6.91 22.02
CA ASP A 104 4.99 -7.59 22.37
C ASP A 104 4.09 -7.86 21.15
N ASN A 105 3.29 -8.93 21.21
CA ASN A 105 2.40 -9.34 20.12
C ASN A 105 1.35 -8.27 19.74
N PHE A 106 0.89 -7.44 20.69
CA PHE A 106 -0.11 -6.40 20.40
C PHE A 106 0.40 -5.36 19.39
N VAL A 107 1.73 -5.16 19.32
CA VAL A 107 2.38 -4.26 18.37
C VAL A 107 2.21 -4.81 16.95
N PHE A 108 2.42 -6.11 16.76
CA PHE A 108 2.20 -6.80 15.48
C PHE A 108 0.72 -6.76 15.06
N GLU A 109 -0.22 -6.98 15.99
CA GLU A 109 -1.65 -6.87 15.69
C GLU A 109 -2.07 -5.45 15.27
N SER A 110 -1.47 -4.43 15.88
CA SER A 110 -1.67 -3.03 15.47
C SER A 110 -1.20 -2.80 14.03
N PHE A 111 -0.06 -3.38 13.64
CA PHE A 111 0.43 -3.30 12.27
C PHE A 111 -0.50 -4.02 11.29
N LYS A 112 -0.98 -5.24 11.62
CA LYS A 112 -1.92 -5.99 10.77
C LYS A 112 -3.20 -5.20 10.51
N ASN A 113 -3.72 -4.51 11.52
CA ASN A 113 -4.92 -3.69 11.38
C ASN A 113 -4.69 -2.47 10.48
N ASN A 114 -3.54 -1.80 10.60
CA ASN A 114 -3.14 -0.72 9.69
C ASN A 114 -3.05 -1.19 8.23
N ALA A 115 -2.41 -2.34 7.98
CA ALA A 115 -2.28 -2.91 6.63
C ALA A 115 -3.63 -3.28 6.00
N LYS A 116 -4.61 -3.74 6.80
CA LYS A 116 -5.99 -3.99 6.30
C LYS A 116 -6.67 -2.70 5.84
N ASN A 117 -6.46 -1.58 6.53
CA ASN A 117 -7.05 -0.30 6.17
C ASN A 117 -6.43 0.25 4.87
N ILE A 118 -5.11 0.17 4.73
CA ILE A 118 -4.40 0.55 3.50
C ILE A 118 -4.89 -0.26 2.29
N ASN A 119 -5.05 -1.57 2.45
CA ASN A 119 -5.51 -2.43 1.34
C ASN A 119 -6.90 -2.05 0.82
N LYS A 120 -7.78 -1.47 1.66
CA LYS A 120 -9.09 -0.96 1.20
C LYS A 120 -8.96 0.28 0.32
N GLY A 121 -7.93 1.10 0.55
CA GLY A 121 -7.66 2.29 -0.26
C GLY A 121 -7.28 1.95 -1.70
N LEU A 122 -6.54 0.85 -1.88
CA LEU A 122 -6.07 0.36 -3.19
C LEU A 122 -7.12 -0.44 -3.98
N ASP A 123 -8.38 -0.51 -3.51
CA ASP A 123 -9.43 -1.26 -4.18
C ASP A 123 -10.05 -0.46 -5.34
N LYS A 124 -10.12 -1.09 -6.52
CA LYS A 124 -10.85 -0.61 -7.71
C LYS A 124 -10.36 0.74 -8.26
N ILE A 125 -9.07 1.05 -8.15
CA ILE A 125 -8.53 2.32 -8.71
C ILE A 125 -8.76 2.35 -10.21
N TYR A 126 -8.33 1.31 -10.91
CA TYR A 126 -8.50 1.21 -12.36
C TYR A 126 -9.98 1.15 -12.74
N SER A 127 -10.75 0.28 -12.08
CA SER A 127 -12.18 0.08 -12.37
C SER A 127 -12.99 1.37 -12.22
N LYS A 128 -12.70 2.22 -11.21
CA LYS A 128 -13.32 3.54 -11.06
C LYS A 128 -12.96 4.49 -12.19
N GLN A 129 -11.68 4.60 -12.56
CA GLN A 129 -11.24 5.50 -13.65
C GLN A 129 -11.82 5.08 -15.00
N ILE A 130 -11.85 3.77 -15.28
CA ILE A 130 -12.46 3.19 -16.48
C ILE A 130 -13.95 3.52 -16.53
N SER A 131 -14.69 3.20 -15.46
CA SER A 131 -16.16 3.41 -15.41
C SER A 131 -16.53 4.88 -15.56
N ASN A 132 -15.77 5.78 -14.94
CA ASN A 132 -15.98 7.22 -15.05
C ASN A 132 -15.65 7.78 -16.44
N THR A 133 -14.68 7.17 -17.14
CA THR A 133 -14.32 7.59 -18.50
C THR A 133 -15.34 7.08 -19.52
N PHE A 134 -15.67 5.79 -19.45
CA PHE A 134 -16.54 5.11 -20.41
C PHE A 134 -18.02 5.18 -19.99
N SER A 135 -18.46 6.36 -19.56
CA SER A 135 -19.84 6.65 -19.16
C SER A 135 -20.41 7.78 -20.00
N LEU A 136 -21.71 7.75 -20.28
CA LEU A 136 -22.42 8.84 -20.96
C LEU A 136 -22.41 10.17 -20.19
N ASN A 137 -21.97 10.17 -18.92
CA ASN A 137 -21.77 11.40 -18.15
C ASN A 137 -20.41 12.06 -18.44
N ASN A 138 -19.55 11.44 -19.27
CA ASN A 138 -18.23 11.95 -19.60
C ASN A 138 -18.25 12.77 -20.89
N ASN A 139 -18.09 14.09 -20.76
CA ASN A 139 -18.14 15.00 -21.91
C ASN A 139 -17.07 14.69 -22.98
N LYS A 140 -15.87 14.25 -22.59
CA LYS A 140 -14.81 13.89 -23.56
C LYS A 140 -15.22 12.68 -24.38
N LEU A 141 -15.82 11.66 -23.76
CA LEU A 141 -16.38 10.52 -24.49
C LEU A 141 -17.52 10.97 -25.40
N LEU A 142 -18.48 11.75 -24.89
CA LEU A 142 -19.61 12.24 -25.69
C LEU A 142 -19.14 12.99 -26.95
N ASP A 143 -18.12 13.83 -26.84
CA ASP A 143 -17.57 14.56 -27.99
C ASP A 143 -16.93 13.63 -29.03
N ILE A 144 -16.36 12.50 -28.60
CA ILE A 144 -15.83 11.48 -29.51
C ILE A 144 -16.99 10.71 -30.16
N LEU A 145 -18.05 10.41 -29.41
CA LEU A 145 -19.21 9.66 -29.91
C LEU A 145 -19.98 10.42 -31.01
N LYS A 146 -19.95 11.77 -31.01
CA LYS A 146 -20.51 12.64 -32.06
C LYS A 146 -19.80 12.51 -33.41
N LEU A 147 -18.59 11.94 -33.45
CA LEU A 147 -17.87 11.76 -34.71
C LEU A 147 -18.53 10.66 -35.56
N ASP A 148 -18.39 10.81 -36.86
CA ASP A 148 -18.75 9.76 -37.81
C ASP A 148 -17.90 8.50 -37.56
N LYS A 149 -18.48 7.35 -37.92
CA LYS A 149 -17.79 6.06 -37.85
C LYS A 149 -16.50 6.08 -38.68
N GLY A 150 -15.47 5.40 -38.19
CA GLY A 150 -14.21 5.20 -38.89
C GLY A 150 -12.97 5.65 -38.11
N ASN A 151 -11.85 5.76 -38.83
CA ASN A 151 -10.51 5.83 -38.24
C ASN A 151 -10.35 6.94 -37.21
N LYS A 152 -10.84 8.15 -37.50
CA LYS A 152 -10.73 9.30 -36.59
C LYS A 152 -11.41 9.07 -35.24
N LYS A 153 -12.56 8.39 -35.22
CA LYS A 153 -13.29 8.05 -33.99
C LYS A 153 -12.55 6.94 -33.24
N ASN A 154 -12.08 5.92 -33.95
CA ASN A 154 -11.27 4.83 -33.39
C ASN A 154 -9.98 5.34 -32.73
N ASP A 155 -9.23 6.21 -33.40
CA ASP A 155 -7.98 6.77 -32.88
C ASP A 155 -8.24 7.57 -31.59
N LYS A 156 -9.26 8.44 -31.56
CA LYS A 156 -9.59 9.19 -30.34
C LYS A 156 -10.09 8.31 -29.19
N LEU A 157 -10.83 7.24 -29.48
CA LEU A 157 -11.24 6.27 -28.46
C LEU A 157 -10.03 5.53 -27.89
N ARG A 158 -9.06 5.16 -28.73
CA ARG A 158 -7.79 4.56 -28.30
C ARG A 158 -7.03 5.52 -27.40
N ASP A 159 -6.87 6.76 -27.81
CA ASP A 159 -6.16 7.78 -27.03
C ASP A 159 -6.84 8.03 -25.69
N LEU A 160 -8.18 8.07 -25.67
CA LEU A 160 -8.94 8.20 -24.43
C LEU A 160 -8.66 7.02 -23.48
N ALA A 161 -8.70 5.79 -24.01
CA ALA A 161 -8.41 4.58 -23.23
C ALA A 161 -6.98 4.58 -22.68
N VAL A 162 -5.96 4.86 -23.51
CA VAL A 162 -4.54 4.93 -23.10
C VAL A 162 -4.36 5.97 -21.99
N ASN A 163 -4.96 7.15 -22.14
CA ASN A 163 -4.88 8.21 -21.14
C ASN A 163 -5.55 7.81 -19.82
N THR A 164 -6.71 7.17 -19.86
CA THR A 164 -7.41 6.69 -18.66
C THR A 164 -6.60 5.67 -17.90
N VAL A 165 -6.00 4.72 -18.60
CA VAL A 165 -5.12 3.72 -18.00
C VAL A 165 -3.87 4.35 -17.41
N THR A 166 -3.23 5.25 -18.15
CA THR A 166 -2.04 5.96 -17.69
C THR A 166 -2.32 6.77 -16.42
N LYS A 167 -3.48 7.43 -16.38
CA LYS A 167 -3.93 8.16 -15.19
C LYS A 167 -4.19 7.22 -14.00
N ALA A 168 -4.90 6.11 -14.23
CA ALA A 168 -5.14 5.11 -13.19
C ALA A 168 -3.82 4.57 -12.62
N ASN A 169 -2.85 4.30 -13.49
CA ASN A 169 -1.51 3.87 -13.10
C ASN A 169 -0.80 4.89 -12.22
N ASN A 170 -0.79 6.17 -12.64
CA ASN A 170 -0.15 7.22 -11.86
C ASN A 170 -0.83 7.39 -10.48
N THR A 171 -2.16 7.33 -10.43
CA THR A 171 -2.91 7.34 -9.16
C THR A 171 -2.49 6.18 -8.26
N LEU A 172 -2.44 4.96 -8.81
CA LEU A 172 -2.03 3.77 -8.07
C LEU A 172 -0.60 3.91 -7.51
N LEU A 173 0.34 4.41 -8.30
CA LEU A 173 1.73 4.62 -7.86
C LEU A 173 1.84 5.66 -6.76
N CYS A 174 1.10 6.77 -6.86
CA CYS A 174 1.04 7.77 -5.80
C CYS A 174 0.48 7.18 -4.51
N GLU A 175 -0.67 6.50 -4.58
CA GLU A 175 -1.29 5.87 -3.42
C GLU A 175 -0.39 4.80 -2.79
N LEU A 176 0.25 3.94 -3.58
CA LEU A 176 1.22 2.96 -3.08
C LEU A 176 2.39 3.62 -2.35
N SER A 177 2.94 4.72 -2.90
CA SER A 177 4.01 5.49 -2.26
C SER A 177 3.55 6.08 -0.93
N ASP A 178 2.39 6.71 -0.91
CA ASP A 178 1.88 7.40 0.28
C ASP A 178 1.51 6.41 1.37
N PHE A 179 0.82 5.32 1.04
CA PHE A 179 0.53 4.25 1.98
C PHE A 179 1.78 3.56 2.52
N THR A 180 2.82 3.40 1.70
CA THR A 180 4.10 2.92 2.20
C THR A 180 4.65 3.86 3.26
N LYS A 181 4.69 5.17 3.00
CA LYS A 181 5.21 6.15 3.98
C LYS A 181 4.37 6.18 5.25
N GLU A 182 3.04 6.15 5.12
CA GLU A 182 2.13 6.09 6.27
C GLU A 182 2.37 4.84 7.11
N GLN A 183 2.55 3.68 6.47
CA GLN A 183 2.88 2.44 7.16
C GLN A 183 4.22 2.54 7.89
N GLN A 184 5.25 3.08 7.25
CA GLN A 184 6.59 3.26 7.85
C GLN A 184 6.53 4.21 9.06
N ASN A 185 5.81 5.32 8.94
CA ASN A 185 5.63 6.29 10.02
C ASN A 185 4.86 5.66 11.19
N PHE A 186 3.74 4.98 10.92
CA PHE A 186 2.94 4.30 11.94
C PHE A 186 3.76 3.27 12.72
N ILE A 187 4.54 2.45 12.02
CA ILE A 187 5.42 1.46 12.66
C ILE A 187 6.50 2.16 13.49
N SER A 188 7.14 3.19 12.95
CA SER A 188 8.19 3.95 13.65
C SER A 188 7.66 4.58 14.93
N GLU A 189 6.48 5.21 14.88
CA GLU A 189 5.80 5.82 16.02
C GLU A 189 5.46 4.78 17.07
N LYS A 190 4.81 3.68 16.67
CA LYS A 190 4.40 2.62 17.60
C LYS A 190 5.60 1.93 18.27
N LEU A 191 6.67 1.67 17.54
CA LEU A 191 7.90 1.11 18.12
C LEU A 191 8.57 2.12 19.06
N SER A 192 8.61 3.40 18.69
CA SER A 192 9.21 4.45 19.54
C SER A 192 8.45 4.65 20.85
N GLU A 193 7.11 4.68 20.77
CA GLU A 193 6.22 4.71 21.93
C GLU A 193 6.44 3.49 22.81
N TYR A 194 6.44 2.28 22.23
CA TYR A 194 6.68 1.04 22.95
C TYR A 194 8.03 1.02 23.66
N MET A 195 9.12 1.36 22.96
CA MET A 195 10.47 1.40 23.53
C MET A 195 10.58 2.39 24.68
N THR A 196 9.97 3.57 24.54
CA THR A 196 9.98 4.60 25.59
C THR A 196 9.24 4.13 26.82
N ASN A 197 8.05 3.56 26.64
CA ASN A 197 7.25 3.03 27.74
C ASN A 197 7.96 1.88 28.45
N ARG A 198 8.50 0.92 27.68
CA ARG A 198 9.23 -0.22 28.23
C ARG A 198 10.47 0.22 29.02
N LYS A 199 11.23 1.18 28.50
CA LYS A 199 12.39 1.76 29.20
C LYS A 199 11.99 2.39 30.53
N ASN A 200 10.92 3.20 30.54
CA ASN A 200 10.43 3.84 31.75
C ASN A 200 9.97 2.80 32.79
N THR A 201 9.20 1.78 32.36
CA THR A 201 8.78 0.68 33.23
C THR A 201 9.96 -0.07 33.84
N LEU A 202 11.00 -0.37 33.05
CA LEU A 202 12.20 -1.06 33.56
C LEU A 202 12.99 -0.22 34.56
N ILE A 203 13.13 1.09 34.31
CA ILE A 203 13.79 1.99 35.26
C ILE A 203 13.01 2.05 36.58
N THR A 204 11.69 2.20 36.53
CA THR A 204 10.84 2.20 37.72
C THR A 204 10.94 0.88 38.48
N SER A 205 10.81 -0.24 37.78
CA SER A 205 10.87 -1.58 38.39
C SER A 205 12.24 -1.88 39.01
N LYS A 206 13.33 -1.47 38.36
CA LYS A 206 14.68 -1.52 38.93
C LYS A 206 14.77 -0.72 40.22
N ASN A 207 14.33 0.54 40.22
CA ASN A 207 14.40 1.42 41.38
C ASN A 207 13.57 0.90 42.56
N GLU A 208 12.38 0.38 42.31
CA GLU A 208 11.52 -0.23 43.33
C GLU A 208 12.14 -1.50 43.92
N THR A 209 12.70 -2.36 43.07
CA THR A 209 13.34 -3.59 43.55
C THR A 209 14.61 -3.29 44.35
N GLU A 210 15.41 -2.30 43.94
CA GLU A 210 16.59 -1.85 44.70
C GLU A 210 16.20 -1.32 46.10
N LYS A 211 15.07 -0.60 46.22
CA LYS A 211 14.51 -0.16 47.52
C LYS A 211 14.10 -1.33 48.41
N ILE A 212 13.42 -2.33 47.85
CA ILE A 212 13.00 -3.54 48.59
C ILE A 212 14.23 -4.34 49.03
N LEU A 213 15.22 -4.53 48.17
CA LEU A 213 16.45 -5.24 48.55
C LEU A 213 17.23 -4.50 49.64
N ALA A 214 17.24 -3.15 49.61
CA ALA A 214 17.83 -2.34 50.67
C ALA A 214 17.14 -2.51 52.01
N SER A 215 15.81 -2.60 52.03
CA SER A 215 15.06 -2.81 53.27
C SER A 215 15.19 -4.23 53.84
N LEU A 216 15.43 -5.23 52.97
CA LEU A 216 15.55 -6.64 53.37
C LEU A 216 16.95 -7.06 53.82
N LYS A 217 17.98 -6.18 53.78
CA LYS A 217 19.39 -6.53 54.05
C LYS A 217 19.88 -7.80 53.31
N LYS A 218 19.34 -8.07 52.12
CA LYS A 218 19.65 -9.27 51.34
C LYS A 218 21.08 -9.23 50.75
N ASP A 219 21.65 -10.42 50.58
CA ASP A 219 23.01 -10.71 50.09
C ASP A 219 23.38 -9.95 48.80
N ASP A 220 24.63 -9.52 48.69
CA ASP A 220 25.15 -8.71 47.58
C ASP A 220 25.03 -9.42 46.22
N ASN A 221 25.00 -10.75 46.22
CA ASN A 221 24.89 -11.58 45.03
C ASN A 221 23.51 -11.47 44.34
N GLU A 222 22.41 -11.51 45.09
CA GLU A 222 21.05 -11.34 44.53
C GLU A 222 20.87 -9.93 43.93
N ARG A 223 21.42 -8.91 44.58
CA ARG A 223 21.47 -7.53 44.05
C ARG A 223 22.23 -7.44 42.75
N MET A 224 23.38 -8.12 42.66
CA MET A 224 24.22 -8.10 41.47
C MET A 224 23.56 -8.79 40.27
N GLN A 225 22.94 -9.96 40.48
CA GLN A 225 22.19 -10.67 39.45
C GLN A 225 21.04 -9.82 38.89
N LEU A 226 20.27 -9.18 39.78
CA LEU A 226 19.14 -8.35 39.40
C LEU A 226 19.58 -7.09 38.64
N LYS A 227 20.67 -6.45 39.07
CA LYS A 227 21.25 -5.29 38.39
C LYS A 227 21.70 -5.66 36.97
N ASN A 228 22.28 -6.84 36.79
CA ASN A 228 22.68 -7.36 35.48
C ASN A 228 21.45 -7.66 34.60
N TYR A 229 20.39 -8.25 35.15
CA TYR A 229 19.15 -8.49 34.42
C TYR A 229 18.54 -7.19 33.84
N TYR A 230 18.35 -6.16 34.68
CA TYR A 230 17.82 -4.88 34.19
C TYR A 230 18.76 -4.18 33.22
N LYS A 231 20.08 -4.32 33.40
CA LYS A 231 21.07 -3.77 32.46
C LYS A 231 20.94 -4.42 31.09
N ASN A 232 20.87 -5.74 31.03
CA ASN A 232 20.73 -6.48 29.77
C ASN A 232 19.45 -6.06 29.02
N LEU A 233 18.31 -5.98 29.71
CA LEU A 233 17.06 -5.52 29.10
C LEU A 233 17.14 -4.09 28.57
N LEU A 234 17.81 -3.19 29.30
CA LEU A 234 18.00 -1.81 28.85
C LEU A 234 18.90 -1.74 27.61
N ASP A 235 19.95 -2.57 27.57
CA ASP A 235 20.87 -2.68 26.43
C ASP A 235 20.17 -3.26 25.19
N GLU A 236 19.29 -4.25 25.36
CA GLU A 236 18.43 -4.80 24.29
C GLU A 236 17.48 -3.74 23.71
N ILE A 237 16.81 -2.94 24.55
CA ILE A 237 15.94 -1.84 24.09
C ILE A 237 16.75 -0.75 23.36
N ASN A 238 17.94 -0.42 23.87
CA ASN A 238 18.82 0.56 23.22
C ASN A 238 19.32 0.05 21.86
N LEU A 239 19.60 -1.25 21.73
CA LEU A 239 19.95 -1.90 20.46
C LEU A 239 18.80 -1.82 19.46
N LEU A 240 17.57 -2.09 19.91
CA LEU A 240 16.37 -1.97 19.09
C LEU A 240 16.19 -0.53 18.59
N GLY A 241 16.40 0.46 19.45
CA GLY A 241 16.40 1.88 19.07
C GLY A 241 17.48 2.23 18.04
N LYS A 242 18.69 1.64 18.13
CA LYS A 242 19.76 1.84 17.14
C LYS A 242 19.43 1.19 15.80
N ILE A 243 18.91 -0.04 15.78
CA ILE A 243 18.51 -0.75 14.56
C ILE A 243 17.46 0.06 13.79
N LEU A 244 16.51 0.66 14.51
CA LEU A 244 15.45 1.48 13.93
C LEU A 244 15.94 2.87 13.48
N ASN A 245 16.90 3.48 14.18
CA ASN A 245 17.44 4.81 13.87
C ASN A 245 18.57 4.86 12.83
N LEU A 246 19.04 3.73 12.28
CA LEU A 246 20.07 3.70 11.23
C LEU A 246 19.58 4.18 9.83
N GLY A 247 18.45 4.89 9.78
CA GLY A 247 18.01 5.72 8.64
C GLY A 247 18.18 7.24 8.87
N GLY A 248 18.68 7.67 10.04
CA GLY A 248 18.85 9.08 10.38
C GLY A 248 20.31 9.53 10.31
N LYS A 249 20.80 9.77 9.10
CA LYS A 249 21.73 10.85 8.72
C LYS A 249 21.79 10.94 7.19
#